data_AF-A0A0D2TLT1-F1
#
_entry.id   AF-A0A0D2TLT1-F1
#
_cell.length_a   1.000
_cell.length_b   1.000
_cell.length_c   1.000
_cell.angle_alpha   90.00
_cell.angle_beta   90.00
_cell.angle_gamma   90.00
#
_symmetry.space_group_name_H-M   'P 1'
#
loop_
_entity.id
_entity.type
_entity.pdbx_description
1 polymer ?
#
loop_
_entity_poly.entity_id
_entity_poly.type
_entity_poly.pdbx_seq_one_letter_code
_entity_poly.pdbx_strand_id
1 'polypeptide(L)'
;MGSVAKKGLQKYLLQLQHHPLRTKAITAAVLSGISDTVSQKLSGIPKLQLRRILLKMLFGFAYLGPFGHYMYMLLDKIFKGKRDSKTVAKKVVLEQLTTSPCNNLLFMIYYGVVVEGRPWMHVKTRIKQEYPKVQMTAWTVSLCFPL
;
A
#
# COMPACT_ATOMS: atom_id res chain seq x y z
N MET A 1 16.15 -26.14 -11.65
CA MET A 1 15.42 -24.86 -11.70
C MET A 1 15.68 -23.91 -10.52
N GLY A 2 16.10 -24.37 -9.32
CA GLY A 2 16.36 -23.48 -8.17
C GLY A 2 17.57 -22.53 -8.26
N SER A 3 18.58 -22.83 -9.09
CA SER A 3 19.80 -22.02 -9.20
C SER A 3 19.58 -20.68 -9.93
N VAL A 4 18.73 -20.66 -10.96
CA VAL A 4 18.38 -19.44 -11.71
C VAL A 4 17.50 -18.52 -10.87
N ALA A 5 16.55 -19.09 -10.12
CA ALA A 5 15.70 -18.35 -9.18
C ALA A 5 16.53 -17.72 -8.05
N LYS A 6 17.49 -18.45 -7.47
CA LYS A 6 18.41 -17.90 -6.46
C LYS A 6 19.27 -16.77 -7.02
N LYS A 7 19.86 -16.92 -8.22
CA LYS A 7 20.65 -15.86 -8.87
C LYS A 7 19.80 -14.62 -9.21
N GLY A 8 18.55 -14.83 -9.64
CA GLY A 8 17.59 -13.75 -9.88
C GLY A 8 17.24 -13.00 -8.59
N LEU A 9 16.97 -13.72 -7.50
CA LEU A 9 16.70 -13.15 -6.18
C LEU A 9 17.90 -12.37 -5.64
N GLN A 10 19.11 -12.89 -5.82
CA GLN A 10 20.34 -12.21 -5.38
C GLN A 10 20.58 -10.90 -6.14
N LYS A 11 20.35 -10.90 -7.46
CA LYS A 11 20.40 -9.67 -8.29
C LYS A 11 19.31 -8.67 -7.90
N TYR A 12 18.09 -9.15 -7.62
CA TYR A 12 17.00 -8.32 -7.11
C TYR A 12 17.35 -7.67 -5.77
N LEU A 13 17.91 -8.43 -4.82
CA LEU A 13 18.34 -7.92 -3.52
C LEU A 13 19.48 -6.89 -3.64
N LEU A 14 20.44 -7.12 -4.54
CA LEU A 14 21.49 -6.16 -4.86
C LEU A 14 20.94 -4.85 -5.44
N GLN A 15 19.98 -4.95 -6.36
CA GLN A 15 19.31 -3.78 -6.94
C GLN A 15 18.43 -3.05 -5.93
N LEU A 16 17.82 -3.79 -5.00
CA LEU A 16 17.05 -3.24 -3.89
C LEU A 16 17.92 -2.44 -2.92
N GLN A 17 19.18 -2.85 -2.69
CA GLN A 17 20.13 -2.07 -1.89
C GLN A 17 20.66 -0.84 -2.63
N HIS A 18 20.99 -0.95 -3.92
CA HIS A 18 21.58 0.16 -4.70
C HIS A 18 20.55 1.24 -5.07
N HIS A 19 19.33 0.85 -5.42
CA HIS A 19 18.25 1.77 -5.82
C HIS A 19 16.92 1.38 -5.15
N PRO A 20 16.81 1.57 -3.82
CA PRO A 20 15.66 1.11 -3.04
C PRO A 20 14.34 1.72 -3.51
N LEU A 21 14.34 2.98 -3.94
CA LEU A 21 13.14 3.68 -4.41
C LEU A 21 12.60 3.11 -5.72
N ARG A 22 13.47 2.92 -6.72
CA ARG A 22 13.07 2.45 -8.06
C ARG A 22 12.57 1.02 -8.01
N THR A 23 13.30 0.14 -7.32
CA THR A 23 12.98 -1.29 -7.26
C THR A 23 11.68 -1.53 -6.50
N LYS A 24 11.46 -0.83 -5.38
CA LYS A 24 10.19 -0.90 -4.63
C LYS A 24 9.02 -0.34 -5.42
N ALA A 25 9.21 0.78 -6.12
CA ALA A 25 8.15 1.41 -6.90
C ALA A 25 7.73 0.53 -8.10
N ILE A 26 8.68 -0.10 -8.80
CA ILE A 26 8.38 -1.02 -9.92
C ILE A 26 7.65 -2.27 -9.40
N THR A 27 8.12 -2.88 -8.31
CA THR A 27 7.45 -4.05 -7.72
C THR A 27 6.04 -3.70 -7.25
N ALA A 28 5.85 -2.54 -6.62
CA ALA A 28 4.53 -2.06 -6.19
C ALA A 28 3.60 -1.80 -7.38
N ALA A 29 4.10 -1.24 -8.48
CA ALA A 29 3.32 -1.02 -9.69
C ALA A 29 2.88 -2.35 -10.31
N VAL A 30 3.79 -3.31 -10.47
CA VAL A 30 3.49 -4.63 -11.04
C VAL A 30 2.46 -5.36 -10.17
N LEU A 31 2.67 -5.41 -8.85
CA LEU A 31 1.75 -6.06 -7.93
C LEU A 31 0.37 -5.40 -7.96
N SER A 32 0.31 -4.07 -7.97
CA SER A 32 -0.95 -3.32 -8.07
C SER A 32 -1.69 -3.58 -9.39
N GLY A 33 -0.96 -3.69 -10.50
CA GLY A 33 -1.54 -3.99 -11.81
C GLY A 33 -2.09 -5.42 -11.89
N ILE A 34 -1.36 -6.41 -11.36
CA ILE A 34 -1.84 -7.79 -11.28
C ILE A 34 -3.08 -7.86 -10.37
N SER A 35 -3.02 -7.22 -9.20
CA SER A 35 -4.12 -7.22 -8.24
C SER A 35 -5.40 -6.63 -8.82
N ASP A 36 -5.31 -5.53 -9.59
CA ASP A 36 -6.48 -4.95 -10.24
C ASP A 36 -6.99 -5.81 -11.39
N THR A 37 -6.10 -6.41 -12.19
CA THR A 37 -6.49 -7.33 -13.27
C THR A 37 -7.27 -8.52 -12.73
N VAL A 38 -6.82 -9.11 -11.61
CA VAL A 38 -7.51 -10.20 -10.92
C VAL A 38 -8.85 -9.73 -10.35
N SER A 39 -8.90 -8.57 -9.68
CA SER A 39 -10.17 -8.02 -9.17
C SER A 39 -11.19 -7.75 -10.27
N GLN A 40 -10.77 -7.23 -11.43
CA GLN A 40 -11.66 -6.98 -12.56
C GLN A 40 -12.21 -8.29 -13.14
N LYS A 41 -11.38 -9.33 -13.22
CA LYS A 41 -11.82 -10.68 -13.64
C LYS A 41 -12.81 -11.30 -12.66
N LEU A 42 -12.53 -11.23 -11.36
CA LEU A 42 -13.43 -11.72 -10.30
C LEU A 42 -14.75 -10.96 -10.25
N SER A 43 -14.74 -9.67 -10.60
CA SER A 43 -15.94 -8.83 -10.64
C SER A 43 -16.77 -9.01 -11.92
N GLY A 44 -16.36 -9.90 -12.84
CA GLY A 44 -17.10 -10.19 -14.07
C GLY A 44 -17.17 -9.05 -15.08
N ILE A 45 -16.23 -8.10 -15.06
CA ILE A 45 -16.25 -6.95 -15.98
C ILE A 45 -15.84 -7.42 -17.39
N PRO A 46 -16.69 -7.25 -18.43
CA PRO A 46 -16.46 -7.80 -19.76
C PRO A 46 -15.33 -7.10 -20.54
N LYS A 47 -14.96 -5.86 -20.15
CA LYS A 47 -13.85 -5.10 -20.74
C LYS A 47 -12.91 -4.65 -19.62
N LEU A 48 -11.65 -5.07 -19.70
CA LEU A 48 -10.61 -4.62 -18.78
C LEU A 48 -10.47 -3.10 -18.86
N GLN A 49 -10.68 -2.42 -17.74
CA GLN A 49 -10.52 -0.98 -17.60
C GLN A 49 -9.03 -0.65 -17.47
N LEU A 50 -8.33 -0.57 -18.60
CA LEU A 50 -6.89 -0.26 -18.66
C LEU A 50 -6.55 1.07 -17.96
N ARG A 51 -7.44 2.07 -18.04
CA ARG A 51 -7.29 3.34 -17.32
C ARG A 51 -7.20 3.14 -15.81
N ARG A 52 -8.03 2.24 -15.24
CA ARG A 52 -8.04 1.92 -13.81
C ARG A 52 -6.76 1.20 -13.38
N ILE A 53 -6.29 0.27 -14.20
CA ILE A 53 -5.04 -0.46 -14.01
C ILE A 53 -3.87 0.53 -14.01
N LEU A 54 -3.77 1.40 -15.02
CA LEU A 54 -2.72 2.41 -15.13
C LEU A 54 -2.71 3.39 -13.95
N LEU A 55 -3.87 3.91 -13.54
CA LEU A 55 -3.98 4.81 -12.38
C LEU A 55 -3.53 4.12 -11.09
N LYS A 56 -3.83 2.84 -10.91
CA LYS A 56 -3.37 2.05 -9.76
C LYS A 56 -1.88 1.73 -9.82
N MET A 57 -1.35 1.42 -11.00
CA MET A 57 0.09 1.21 -11.19
C MET A 57 0.86 2.49 -10.92
N LEU A 58 0.39 3.65 -11.42
CA LEU A 58 0.97 4.96 -11.15
C LEU A 58 0.86 5.33 -9.66
N PHE A 59 -0.25 5.03 -9.01
CA PHE A 59 -0.38 5.23 -7.57
C PHE A 59 0.57 4.30 -6.79
N GLY A 60 0.69 3.02 -7.15
CA GLY A 60 1.66 2.10 -6.55
C GLY A 60 3.11 2.54 -6.77
N PHE A 61 3.41 3.13 -7.93
CA PHE A 61 4.74 3.65 -8.24
C PHE A 61 5.04 4.95 -7.47
N ALA A 62 4.12 5.92 -7.53
CA ALA A 62 4.33 7.29 -7.06
C ALA A 62 3.87 7.53 -5.61
N TYR A 63 2.97 6.73 -5.05
CA TYR A 63 2.55 6.81 -3.66
C TYR A 63 3.38 5.84 -2.82
N LEU A 64 3.37 4.54 -3.13
CA LEU A 64 4.07 3.52 -2.32
C LEU A 64 5.60 3.71 -2.29
N GLY A 65 6.20 4.23 -3.37
CA GLY A 65 7.64 4.49 -3.47
C GLY A 65 8.14 5.59 -2.51
N PRO A 66 7.76 6.86 -2.70
CA PRO A 66 8.23 7.97 -1.88
C PRO A 66 7.54 8.00 -0.50
N PHE A 67 6.27 7.61 -0.36
CA PHE A 67 5.59 7.58 0.94
C PHE A 67 6.32 6.63 1.90
N GLY A 68 6.72 5.44 1.43
CA GLY A 68 7.49 4.50 2.24
C GLY A 68 8.86 5.05 2.69
N HIS A 69 9.50 5.90 1.89
CA HIS A 69 10.79 6.51 2.23
C HIS A 69 10.65 7.66 3.22
N TYR A 70 9.69 8.56 2.98
CA TYR A 70 9.38 9.66 3.90
C TYR A 70 8.87 9.16 5.25
N MET A 71 8.06 8.09 5.29
CA MET A 71 7.60 7.51 6.54
C MET A 71 8.75 6.92 7.36
N TYR A 72 9.70 6.24 6.70
CA TYR A 72 10.89 5.72 7.36
C TYR A 72 11.77 6.84 7.92
N MET A 73 11.98 7.93 7.17
CA MET A 73 12.69 9.11 7.65
C MET A 73 11.97 9.79 8.82
N LEU A 74 10.64 9.89 8.77
CA LEU A 74 9.84 10.49 9.84
C LEU A 74 9.95 9.66 11.12
N LEU A 75 9.86 8.34 10.99
CA LEU A 75 9.93 7.40 12.11
C LEU A 75 11.32 7.40 12.77
N ASP A 76 12.38 7.51 11.98
CA ASP A 76 13.76 7.61 12.48
C ASP A 76 13.98 8.94 13.24
N LYS A 77 13.39 10.03 12.73
CA LYS A 77 13.46 11.36 13.33
C LYS A 77 12.65 11.49 14.62
N ILE A 78 11.47 10.88 14.69
CA ILE A 78 10.60 10.89 15.86
C ILE A 78 11.22 10.07 17.00
N PHE A 79 11.96 9.00 16.68
CA PHE A 79 12.51 8.11 17.69
C PHE A 79 13.98 8.24 18.00
N LYS A 80 14.67 9.20 17.37
CA LYS A 80 16.09 9.48 17.63
C LYS A 80 16.93 8.19 17.60
N GLY A 81 16.61 7.26 16.70
CA GLY A 81 17.29 5.96 16.59
C GLY A 81 17.10 4.97 17.75
N LYS A 82 16.23 5.23 18.76
CA LYS A 82 15.99 4.29 19.87
C LYS A 82 15.08 3.13 19.42
N ARG A 83 15.65 1.92 19.44
CA ARG A 83 15.03 0.64 19.03
C ARG A 83 14.64 -0.26 20.21
N ASP A 84 14.24 0.32 21.34
CA ASP A 84 13.76 -0.48 22.47
C ASP A 84 12.41 -1.14 22.13
N SER A 85 12.29 -2.46 22.31
CA SER A 85 11.11 -3.24 21.89
C SER A 85 9.79 -2.71 22.48
N LYS A 86 9.79 -2.17 23.71
CA LYS A 86 8.58 -1.57 24.31
C LYS A 86 8.21 -0.26 23.64
N THR A 87 9.20 0.51 23.20
CA THR A 87 9.00 1.77 22.51
C THR A 87 8.51 1.53 21.08
N VAL A 88 9.03 0.50 20.41
CA VAL A 88 8.56 0.06 19.08
C VAL A 88 7.12 -0.46 19.15
N ALA A 89 6.75 -1.27 20.14
CA ALA A 89 5.38 -1.73 20.28
C ALA A 89 4.39 -0.55 20.46
N LYS A 90 4.72 0.42 21.32
CA LYS A 90 3.90 1.63 21.51
C LYS A 90 3.78 2.47 20.23
N LYS A 91 4.85 2.58 19.44
CA LYS A 91 4.82 3.24 18.12
C LYS A 91 3.82 2.58 17.20
N VAL A 92 3.96 1.27 17.03
CA VAL A 92 3.17 0.52 16.07
C VAL A 92 1.69 0.62 16.44
N VAL A 93 1.35 0.53 17.74
CA VAL A 93 -0.04 0.74 18.19
C VAL A 93 -0.53 2.15 17.88
N LEU A 94 0.27 3.20 18.16
CA LEU A 94 -0.12 4.59 17.86
C LEU A 94 -0.30 4.82 16.36
N GLU A 95 0.62 4.32 15.54
CA GLU A 95 0.53 4.39 14.08
C GLU A 95 -0.70 3.64 13.55
N GLN A 96 -1.03 2.48 14.14
CA GLN A 96 -2.20 1.71 13.73
C GLN A 96 -3.52 2.33 14.17
N LEU A 97 -3.51 3.16 15.22
CA LEU A 97 -4.70 3.88 15.68
C LEU A 97 -4.88 5.25 15.02
N THR A 98 -3.80 5.88 14.54
CA THR A 98 -3.86 7.24 13.97
C THR A 98 -3.55 7.25 12.48
N THR A 99 -2.38 6.74 12.10
CA THR A 99 -1.90 6.77 10.71
C THR A 99 -2.70 5.84 9.81
N SER A 100 -2.97 4.62 10.26
CA SER A 100 -3.74 3.61 9.52
C SER A 100 -5.15 4.09 9.12
N PRO A 101 -6.00 4.60 10.03
CA PRO A 101 -7.30 5.13 9.66
C PRO A 101 -7.21 6.34 8.71
N CYS A 102 -6.27 7.26 8.96
CA CYS A 102 -6.08 8.43 8.11
C CYS A 102 -5.66 8.04 6.68
N ASN A 103 -4.73 7.09 6.55
CA ASN A 103 -4.27 6.58 5.26
C ASN A 103 -5.37 5.79 4.52
N ASN A 104 -6.12 4.94 5.23
CA ASN A 104 -7.25 4.21 4.64
C ASN A 104 -8.34 5.15 4.14
N LEU A 105 -8.64 6.20 4.90
CA LEU A 105 -9.62 7.22 4.50
C LEU A 105 -9.15 7.96 3.24
N LEU A 106 -7.90 8.44 3.23
CA LEU A 106 -7.29 9.09 2.06
C LEU A 106 -7.29 8.18 0.85
N PHE A 107 -6.98 6.89 1.02
CA PHE A 107 -7.01 5.91 -0.05
C PHE A 107 -8.43 5.72 -0.60
N MET A 108 -9.46 5.58 0.24
CA MET A 108 -10.85 5.45 -0.22
C MET A 108 -11.35 6.69 -0.96
N ILE A 109 -10.97 7.89 -0.49
CA ILE A 109 -11.29 9.16 -1.15
C ILE A 109 -10.62 9.22 -2.52
N TYR A 110 -9.30 9.02 -2.58
CA TYR A 110 -8.54 9.01 -3.83
C TYR A 110 -9.09 7.99 -4.82
N TYR A 111 -9.39 6.79 -4.34
CA TYR A 111 -9.94 5.73 -5.16
C TYR A 111 -11.32 6.08 -5.72
N GLY A 112 -12.22 6.59 -4.87
CA GLY A 112 -13.58 6.94 -5.29
C GLY A 112 -13.61 8.10 -6.28
N VAL A 113 -12.81 9.14 -6.03
CA VAL A 113 -12.84 10.38 -6.82
C VAL A 113 -11.95 10.27 -8.05
N VAL A 114 -10.69 9.85 -7.89
CA VAL A 114 -9.67 9.91 -8.96
C VAL A 114 -9.67 8.64 -9.80
N VAL A 115 -9.78 7.47 -9.15
CA VAL A 115 -9.68 6.18 -9.86
C VAL A 115 -11.01 5.76 -10.48
N GLU A 116 -12.12 5.87 -9.75
CA GLU A 116 -13.45 5.54 -10.27
C GLU A 116 -14.16 6.72 -10.96
N GLY A 117 -13.72 7.97 -10.72
CA GLY A 117 -14.37 9.14 -11.31
C GLY A 117 -15.80 9.36 -10.81
N ARG A 118 -16.15 8.87 -9.62
CA ARG A 118 -17.52 8.94 -9.09
C ARG A 118 -17.81 10.33 -8.50
N PRO A 119 -19.08 10.80 -8.55
CA PRO A 119 -19.47 12.02 -7.86
C PRO A 119 -19.22 11.94 -6.35
N TRP A 120 -18.82 13.05 -5.73
CA TRP A 120 -18.49 13.13 -4.30
C TRP A 120 -19.58 12.55 -3.39
N MET A 121 -20.85 12.73 -3.76
CA MET A 121 -21.98 12.19 -3.00
C MET A 121 -21.96 10.65 -2.91
N HIS A 122 -21.62 9.96 -3.99
CA HIS A 122 -21.47 8.49 -3.98
C HIS A 122 -20.24 8.05 -3.20
N VAL A 123 -19.14 8.80 -3.29
CA VAL A 123 -17.91 8.52 -2.55
C VAL A 123 -18.15 8.65 -1.05
N LYS A 124 -18.82 9.72 -0.60
CA LYS A 124 -19.15 9.95 0.81
C LYS A 124 -20.04 8.84 1.38
N THR A 125 -21.06 8.42 0.64
CA THR A 125 -21.95 7.32 1.06
C THR A 125 -21.19 6.01 1.18
N ARG A 126 -20.33 5.70 0.20
CA ARG A 126 -19.48 4.51 0.23
C ARG A 126 -18.51 4.51 1.40
N ILE A 127 -17.83 5.63 1.66
CA ILE A 127 -16.93 5.77 2.81
C ILE A 127 -17.70 5.52 4.10
N LYS A 128 -18.87 6.13 4.29
CA LYS A 128 -19.67 5.95 5.51
C LYS A 128 -20.06 4.48 5.75
N GLN A 129 -20.29 3.71 4.69
CA GLN A 129 -20.71 2.31 4.78
C GLN A 129 -19.52 1.33 4.88
N GLU A 130 -18.46 1.55 4.11
CA GLU A 130 -17.39 0.57 3.91
C GLU A 130 -16.15 0.86 4.76
N TYR A 131 -15.92 2.11 5.16
CA TYR A 131 -14.76 2.49 5.98
C TYR A 131 -14.64 1.71 7.30
N PRO A 132 -15.73 1.49 8.08
CA PRO A 132 -15.63 0.70 9.32
C PRO A 132 -15.16 -0.73 9.06
N LYS A 133 -15.63 -1.36 7.97
CA LYS A 133 -15.24 -2.71 7.58
C LYS A 133 -13.76 -2.74 7.18
N VAL A 134 -13.34 -1.79 6.34
CA VAL A 134 -11.94 -1.65 5.90
C VAL A 134 -11.01 -1.48 7.10
N GLN A 135 -11.42 -0.65 8.06
CA GLN A 135 -10.61 -0.40 9.26
C GLN A 135 -10.52 -1.63 10.17
N MET A 136 -11.63 -2.35 10.36
CA MET A 136 -11.62 -3.61 11.10
C MET A 136 -10.70 -4.64 10.44
N THR A 137 -10.80 -4.83 9.12
CA THR A 137 -9.91 -5.74 8.39
C THR A 137 -8.44 -5.34 8.52
N ALA A 138 -8.13 -4.05 8.41
CA ALA A 138 -6.77 -3.55 8.58
C ALA A 138 -6.21 -3.86 9.97
N TRP A 139 -7.02 -3.69 11.03
CA TRP A 139 -6.62 -4.05 12.39
C TRP A 139 -6.45 -5.56 12.58
N THR A 140 -7.37 -6.39 12.06
CA THR A 140 -7.26 -7.85 12.14
C THR A 140 -5.99 -8.37 11.46
N VAL A 141 -5.68 -7.86 10.26
CA VAL A 141 -4.47 -8.26 9.52
C VAL A 141 -3.21 -7.78 10.23
N SER A 142 -3.20 -6.56 10.76
CA SER A 142 -2.05 -6.01 11.49
C SER A 142 -1.78 -6.72 12.82
N LEU A 143 -2.82 -7.24 13.49
CA LEU A 143 -2.68 -8.07 14.68
C LEU A 143 -2.17 -9.48 14.36
N CYS A 144 -2.50 -10.00 13.17
CA CYS A 144 -2.08 -11.35 12.73
C CYS A 144 -0.63 -11.39 12.24
N PHE A 145 -0.09 -10.26 11.75
CA PHE A 145 1.31 -10.11 11.36
C PHE A 145 1.97 -8.97 12.16
N PRO A 146 2.38 -9.21 13.42
CA PRO A 146 3.22 -8.27 14.13
C PRO A 146 4.61 -8.28 13.48
N LEU A 147 4.92 -7.21 12.75
CA LEU A 147 6.26 -6.91 12.23
C LEU A 147 7.27 -6.69 13.37
#